data_AF-A0A9R1EHZ9-F1
#
_entry.id   AF-A0A9R1EHZ9-F1
#
_cell.length_a   1.000
_cell.length_b   1.000
_cell.length_c   1.000
_cell.angle_alpha   90.00
_cell.angle_beta   90.00
_cell.angle_gamma   90.00
#
_symmetry.space_group_name_H-M   'P 1'
#
loop_
_entity.id
_entity.type
_entity.pdbx_description
1 polymer ?
#
loop_
_entity_poly.entity_id
_entity_poly.type
_entity_poly.pdbx_seq_one_letter_code
_entity_poly.pdbx_strand_id
1 'polypeptide(L)'
;MDFGTELKGCVCRINNCAIELFSMKEDLEIEDEDSWDLVGRDLRLKATFLYIDLSRVISSCESDERKKMLTGLANKFFYFMDELGNAVKDRSAPLVQVCYSDTTHVLREVVAALVPSH
;
A
#
# COMPACT_ATOMS: atom_id res chain seq x y z
N MET A 1 24.23 -7.73 9.11
CA MET A 1 23.25 -6.63 9.17
C MET A 1 22.37 -6.91 10.37
N ASP A 2 22.20 -5.97 11.29
CA ASP A 2 21.36 -6.17 12.48
C ASP A 2 19.88 -6.24 12.07
N PHE A 3 19.15 -7.25 12.56
CA PHE A 3 17.73 -7.50 12.25
C PHE A 3 16.85 -6.29 12.64
N GLY A 4 17.18 -5.62 13.74
CA GLY A 4 16.49 -4.39 14.14
C GLY A 4 16.66 -3.24 13.15
N THR A 5 17.84 -3.14 12.52
CA THR A 5 18.13 -2.15 11.48
C THR A 5 17.36 -2.44 10.19
N GLU A 6 17.21 -3.71 9.81
CA GLU A 6 16.43 -4.12 8.63
C GLU A 6 14.94 -3.78 8.78
N LEU A 7 14.34 -4.04 9.94
CA LEU A 7 12.92 -3.73 10.20
C LEU A 7 12.64 -2.22 10.16
N LYS A 8 13.52 -1.40 10.74
CA LYS A 8 13.42 0.07 10.62
C LYS A 8 13.48 0.50 9.16
N GLY A 9 14.31 -0.15 8.35
CA GLY A 9 14.36 0.05 6.90
C GLY A 9 13.05 -0.30 6.20
N CYS A 10 12.40 -1.41 6.57
CA CYS A 10 11.09 -1.80 6.03
C CYS A 10 10.02 -0.76 6.36
N VAL A 11 9.91 -0.32 7.61
CA VAL A 11 8.95 0.71 8.03
C VAL A 11 9.19 2.03 7.31
N CYS A 12 10.45 2.43 7.13
CA CYS A 12 10.81 3.63 6.36
C CYS A 12 10.33 3.54 4.91
N ARG A 13 10.58 2.42 4.22
CA ARG A 13 10.12 2.21 2.84
C ARG A 13 8.60 2.15 2.72
N ILE A 14 7.90 1.55 3.69
CA ILE A 14 6.43 1.56 3.72
C ILE A 14 5.91 3.00 3.82
N ASN A 15 6.47 3.80 4.72
CA ASN A 15 6.06 5.20 4.89
C ASN A 15 6.32 6.03 3.63
N ASN A 16 7.49 5.87 2.99
CA ASN A 16 7.79 6.56 1.74
C ASN A 16 6.83 6.14 0.62
N CYS A 17 6.58 4.84 0.46
CA CYS A 17 5.63 4.33 -0.52
C CYS A 17 4.21 4.87 -0.28
N ALA A 18 3.80 5.01 0.99
CA ALA A 18 2.52 5.62 1.34
C ALA A 18 2.45 7.11 0.94
N ILE A 19 3.50 7.89 1.17
CA ILE A 19 3.59 9.30 0.75
C ILE A 19 3.46 9.41 -0.77
N GLU A 20 4.19 8.58 -1.51
CA GLU A 20 4.10 8.52 -2.97
C GLU A 20 2.68 8.19 -3.41
N LEU A 21 2.07 7.15 -2.84
CA LEU A 21 0.72 6.72 -3.20
C LEU A 21 -0.34 7.79 -2.90
N PHE A 22 -0.21 8.53 -1.79
CA PHE A 22 -1.09 9.68 -1.49
C PHE A 22 -0.93 10.85 -2.46
N SER A 23 0.20 10.93 -3.16
CA SER A 23 0.48 11.99 -4.14
C SER A 23 0.02 11.64 -5.55
N MET A 24 -0.35 10.37 -5.82
CA MET A 24 -0.78 9.89 -7.15
C MET A 24 -2.15 10.37 -7.61
N LYS A 25 -2.88 11.14 -6.79
CA LYS A 25 -4.25 11.54 -7.12
C LYS A 25 -4.33 12.25 -8.47
N GLU A 26 -3.39 13.14 -8.74
CA GLU A 26 -3.34 13.90 -10.01
C GLU A 26 -3.07 12.98 -11.20
N ASP A 27 -2.17 12.01 -11.07
CA ASP A 27 -1.86 11.04 -12.13
C ASP A 27 -3.07 10.15 -12.49
N LEU A 28 -3.95 9.89 -11.52
CA LEU A 28 -5.17 9.08 -11.69
C LEU A 28 -6.34 9.84 -12.32
N GLU A 29 -6.24 11.17 -12.46
CA GLU A 29 -7.23 12.02 -13.10
C GLU A 29 -6.92 12.25 -14.60
N ILE A 30 -5.76 11.81 -15.09
CA ILE A 30 -5.33 11.97 -16.48
C ILE A 30 -5.93 10.86 -17.34
N GLU A 31 -6.91 11.21 -18.19
CA GLU A 31 -7.55 10.28 -19.14
C GLU A 31 -6.74 10.12 -20.45
N ASP A 32 -5.46 9.77 -20.34
CA ASP A 32 -4.57 9.48 -21.48
C ASP A 32 -4.16 8.00 -21.49
N GLU A 33 -4.10 7.39 -22.68
CA GLU A 33 -3.91 5.94 -22.82
C GLU A 33 -2.54 5.46 -22.29
N ASP A 34 -1.46 6.17 -22.64
CA ASP A 34 -0.12 5.83 -22.15
C ASP A 34 -0.01 6.05 -20.64
N SER A 35 -0.76 7.01 -20.10
CA SER A 35 -0.81 7.34 -18.68
C SER A 35 -1.45 6.21 -17.84
N TRP A 36 -2.55 5.61 -18.28
CA TRP A 36 -3.18 4.47 -17.59
C TRP A 36 -2.24 3.27 -17.45
N ASP A 37 -1.50 2.94 -18.52
CA ASP A 37 -0.55 1.85 -18.53
C ASP A 37 0.64 2.12 -17.60
N LEU A 38 1.12 3.37 -17.54
CA LEU A 38 2.18 3.80 -16.63
C LEU A 38 1.73 3.69 -15.17
N VAL A 39 0.55 4.22 -14.85
CA VAL A 39 -0.06 4.15 -13.51
C VAL A 39 -0.23 2.71 -13.07
N GLY A 40 -0.79 1.85 -13.92
CA GLY A 40 -0.97 0.43 -13.60
C GLY A 40 0.35 -0.29 -13.29
N ARG A 41 1.42 0.01 -14.04
CA ARG A 41 2.76 -0.54 -13.76
C ARG A 41 3.32 -0.04 -12.43
N ASP A 42 3.17 1.24 -12.12
CA ASP A 42 3.70 1.81 -10.88
C ASP A 42 2.94 1.30 -9.65
N LEU A 43 1.61 1.18 -9.72
CA LEU A 43 0.80 0.57 -8.66
C LEU A 43 1.24 -0.87 -8.37
N ARG A 44 1.48 -1.68 -9.42
CA ARG A 44 1.96 -3.06 -9.25
C ARG A 44 3.34 -3.12 -8.62
N LEU A 45 4.24 -2.21 -9.00
CA LEU A 45 5.58 -2.12 -8.42
C LEU A 45 5.51 -1.77 -6.93
N LYS A 46 4.72 -0.75 -6.58
CA LYS A 46 4.48 -0.33 -5.20
C LYS A 46 3.84 -1.43 -4.36
N ALA A 47 2.82 -2.11 -4.87
CA ALA A 47 2.19 -3.26 -4.21
C ALA A 47 3.21 -4.36 -3.91
N THR A 48 4.11 -4.67 -4.85
CA THR A 48 5.14 -5.70 -4.67
C THR A 48 6.11 -5.33 -3.55
N PHE A 49 6.61 -4.09 -3.51
CA PHE A 49 7.51 -3.64 -2.45
C PHE A 49 6.83 -3.61 -1.08
N LEU A 50 5.60 -3.09 -1.03
CA LEU A 50 4.80 -3.07 0.19
C LEU A 50 4.53 -4.48 0.71
N TYR A 51 4.24 -5.45 -0.17
CA TYR A 51 4.01 -6.83 0.23
C TYR A 51 5.23 -7.40 0.93
N ILE A 52 6.41 -7.25 0.31
CA ILE A 52 7.67 -7.73 0.85
C ILE A 52 7.95 -7.10 2.23
N ASP A 53 7.84 -5.78 2.35
CA ASP A 53 8.18 -5.07 3.59
C ASP A 53 7.14 -5.31 4.71
N LEU A 54 5.84 -5.34 4.39
CA LEU A 54 4.78 -5.67 5.35
C LEU A 54 4.90 -7.12 5.82
N SER A 55 5.16 -8.08 4.93
CA SER A 55 5.38 -9.47 5.31
C SER A 55 6.54 -9.63 6.29
N ARG A 56 7.64 -8.88 6.10
CA ARG A 56 8.76 -8.88 7.04
C ARG A 56 8.36 -8.34 8.41
N VAL A 57 7.71 -7.18 8.45
CA VAL A 57 7.26 -6.54 9.71
C VAL A 57 6.24 -7.41 10.46
N ILE A 58 5.29 -8.01 9.75
CA ILE A 58 4.30 -8.93 10.33
C ILE A 58 4.99 -10.17 10.90
N SER A 59 5.94 -10.73 10.16
CA SER A 59 6.66 -11.95 10.59
C SER A 59 7.55 -11.71 11.80
N SER A 60 8.03 -10.49 12.00
CA SER A 60 8.84 -10.12 13.17
C SER A 60 8.03 -9.74 14.41
N CYS A 61 6.69 -9.73 14.33
CA CYS A 61 5.86 -9.43 15.50
C CYS A 61 5.93 -10.54 16.54
N GLU A 62 6.32 -10.19 17.77
CA GLU A 62 6.34 -11.12 18.90
C GLU A 62 4.93 -11.36 19.49
N SER A 63 4.05 -10.36 19.40
CA SER A 63 2.66 -10.46 19.85
C SER A 63 1.77 -11.04 18.75
N ASP A 64 1.10 -12.16 19.05
CA ASP A 64 0.11 -12.78 18.16
C ASP A 64 -1.06 -11.86 17.85
N GLU A 65 -1.49 -11.04 18.80
CA GLU A 65 -2.57 -10.07 18.61
C GLU A 65 -2.15 -8.98 17.62
N ARG A 66 -0.95 -8.40 17.80
CA ARG A 66 -0.39 -7.41 16.88
C ARG A 66 -0.21 -8.00 15.48
N LYS A 67 0.29 -9.24 15.40
CA LYS A 67 0.47 -9.96 14.14
C LYS A 67 -0.86 -10.17 13.41
N LYS A 68 -1.90 -10.62 14.11
CA LYS A 68 -3.25 -10.80 13.55
C LYS A 68 -3.83 -9.48 13.06
N MET A 69 -3.75 -8.42 13.87
CA MET A 69 -4.22 -7.09 13.50
C MET A 69 -3.53 -6.58 12.22
N LEU A 70 -2.19 -6.58 12.18
CA LEU A 70 -1.44 -6.13 11.01
C LEU A 70 -1.71 -7.00 9.77
N THR A 71 -1.86 -8.32 9.95
CA THR A 71 -2.22 -9.23 8.85
C THR A 71 -3.60 -8.89 8.27
N GLY A 72 -4.58 -8.60 9.13
CA GLY A 72 -5.91 -8.17 8.70
C GLY A 72 -5.87 -6.86 7.91
N LEU A 73 -5.14 -5.86 8.42
CA LEU A 73 -4.97 -4.57 7.72
C LEU A 73 -4.23 -4.73 6.38
N ALA A 74 -3.16 -5.53 6.34
CA ALA A 74 -2.42 -5.80 5.11
C ALA A 74 -3.30 -6.51 4.06
N ASN A 75 -4.04 -7.54 4.46
CA ASN A 75 -4.95 -8.23 3.55
C ASN A 75 -6.04 -7.29 2.99
N LYS A 76 -6.62 -6.46 3.85
CA LYS A 76 -7.61 -5.45 3.45
C LYS A 76 -7.00 -4.43 2.49
N PHE A 77 -5.77 -3.98 2.76
CA PHE A 77 -5.05 -3.05 1.88
C PHE A 77 -4.78 -3.66 0.51
N PHE A 78 -4.26 -4.90 0.45
CA PHE A 78 -3.98 -5.55 -0.83
C PHE A 78 -5.24 -5.88 -1.63
N TYR A 79 -6.35 -6.19 -0.96
CA TYR A 79 -7.64 -6.32 -1.62
C TYR A 79 -8.02 -5.03 -2.37
N PHE A 80 -7.94 -3.85 -1.72
CA PHE A 80 -8.26 -2.60 -2.39
C PHE A 80 -7.22 -2.18 -3.44
N MET A 81 -5.94 -2.54 -3.26
CA MET A 81 -4.92 -2.36 -4.30
C MET A 81 -5.25 -3.18 -5.56
N ASP A 82 -5.74 -4.41 -5.41
CA ASP A 82 -6.16 -5.24 -6.54
C ASP A 82 -7.39 -4.64 -7.23
N GLU A 83 -8.39 -4.19 -6.46
CA GLU A 83 -9.56 -3.49 -7.02
C GLU A 83 -9.18 -2.20 -7.77
N LEU A 84 -8.25 -1.41 -7.22
CA LEU A 84 -7.69 -0.23 -7.88
C LEU A 84 -6.96 -0.62 -9.17
N GLY A 85 -6.14 -1.67 -9.14
CA GLY A 85 -5.45 -2.19 -10.33
C GLY A 85 -6.42 -2.65 -11.41
N ASN A 86 -7.53 -3.30 -11.04
CA ASN A 86 -8.60 -3.69 -11.97
C ASN A 86 -9.30 -2.45 -12.56
N ALA A 87 -9.62 -1.45 -11.74
CA ALA A 87 -10.25 -0.22 -12.20
C ALA A 87 -9.37 0.56 -13.19
N VAL A 88 -8.06 0.63 -12.94
CA VAL A 88 -7.06 1.23 -13.86
C VAL A 88 -6.99 0.44 -15.16
N LYS A 89 -6.95 -0.89 -15.09
CA LYS A 89 -6.95 -1.77 -16.27
C LYS A 89 -8.20 -1.60 -17.13
N ASP A 90 -9.36 -1.44 -16.48
CA ASP A 90 -10.65 -1.21 -17.13
C ASP A 90 -10.83 0.25 -17.57
N ARG A 91 -9.87 1.13 -17.25
CA ARG A 91 -9.85 2.57 -17.56
C ARG A 91 -11.12 3.28 -17.11
N SER A 92 -11.65 2.87 -15.96
CA SER A 92 -12.89 3.42 -15.40
C SER A 92 -12.58 4.49 -14.38
N ALA A 93 -12.47 5.75 -14.82
CA ALA A 93 -12.17 6.89 -13.93
C ALA A 93 -13.05 6.95 -12.66
N PRO A 94 -14.39 6.71 -12.72
CA PRO A 94 -15.21 6.70 -11.51
C PRO A 94 -14.84 5.57 -10.53
N LEU A 95 -14.53 4.37 -11.03
CA LEU A 95 -14.11 3.26 -10.18
C LEU A 95 -12.73 3.50 -9.59
N VAL A 96 -11.80 4.05 -10.39
CA VAL A 96 -10.45 4.41 -9.94
C VAL A 96 -10.51 5.37 -8.76
N GLN A 97 -11.36 6.40 -8.81
CA GLN A 97 -11.51 7.34 -7.69
C GLN A 97 -12.01 6.67 -6.40
N VAL A 98 -13.01 5.79 -6.50
CA VAL A 98 -13.55 5.04 -5.35
C VAL A 98 -12.48 4.10 -4.78
N CYS A 99 -11.90 3.25 -5.62
CA CYS A 99 -10.89 2.28 -5.20
C CYS A 99 -9.63 2.97 -4.64
N TYR A 100 -9.24 4.12 -5.19
CA TYR A 100 -8.12 4.91 -4.68
C TYR A 100 -8.42 5.50 -3.30
N SER A 101 -9.64 6.03 -3.09
CA SER A 101 -10.07 6.50 -1.77
C SER A 101 -10.00 5.37 -0.73
N ASP A 102 -10.55 4.20 -1.05
CA ASP A 102 -10.54 3.04 -0.15
C ASP A 102 -9.12 2.54 0.13
N THR A 103 -8.29 2.43 -0.91
CA THR A 103 -6.88 2.04 -0.81
C THR A 103 -6.12 2.99 0.10
N THR A 104 -6.22 4.30 -0.12
CA THR A 104 -5.51 5.30 0.69
C THR A 104 -6.03 5.35 2.12
N HIS A 105 -7.32 5.12 2.34
CA HIS A 105 -7.90 5.06 3.68
C HIS A 105 -7.27 3.90 4.48
N VAL A 106 -7.26 2.70 3.92
CA VAL A 106 -6.67 1.53 4.60
C VAL A 106 -5.16 1.66 4.75
N LEU A 107 -4.47 2.27 3.79
CA LEU A 107 -3.03 2.52 3.91
C LEU A 107 -2.70 3.45 5.09
N ARG A 108 -3.55 4.44 5.40
CA ARG A 108 -3.41 5.25 6.62
C ARG A 108 -3.57 4.41 7.89
N GLU A 109 -4.52 3.47 7.91
CA GLU A 109 -4.69 2.53 9.02
C GLU A 109 -3.44 1.66 9.21
N VAL A 110 -2.88 1.14 8.11
CA VAL A 110 -1.64 0.35 8.12
C VAL A 110 -0.49 1.18 8.70
N VAL A 111 -0.23 2.38 8.17
CA VAL A 111 0.85 3.27 8.62
C VAL A 111 0.69 3.61 10.11
N ALA A 112 -0.53 3.92 10.56
CA ALA A 112 -0.80 4.20 11.97
C ALA A 112 -0.48 2.99 12.87
N ALA A 113 -0.83 1.77 12.44
CA ALA A 113 -0.54 0.54 13.18
C ALA A 113 0.96 0.17 13.24
N LEU A 114 1.79 0.74 12.35
CA LEU A 114 3.24 0.56 12.35
C LEU A 114 3.95 1.47 13.38
N VAL A 115 3.30 2.53 13.86
CA VAL A 115 3.84 3.37 14.93
C VAL A 115 3.80 2.56 16.25
N PRO A 116 4.90 2.50 17.02
CA PRO A 116 4.88 1.86 18.33
C PRO A 116 3.87 2.54 19.26
N SER A 117 3.00 1.76 19.90
CA SER A 117 2.17 2.24 21.00
C SER A 117 3.09 2.59 22.17
N HIS A 118 2.97 3.82 22.70
CA HIS A 118 3.70 4.27 23.89
C HIS A 118 3.27 3.53 25.15
#